data_AF-A0A966A7I4-F1
#
_entry.id   AF-A0A966A7I4-F1
#
_cell.length_a   1.000
_cell.length_b   1.000
_cell.length_c   1.000
_cell.angle_alpha   90.00
_cell.angle_beta   90.00
_cell.angle_gamma   90.00
#
_symmetry.space_group_name_H-M   'P 1'
#
loop_
_entity.id
_entity.type
_entity.pdbx_description
1 polymer ?
#
loop_
_entity_poly.entity_id
_entity_poly.type
_entity_poly.pdbx_seq_one_letter_code
_entity_poly.pdbx_strand_id
1 'polypeptide(L)'
;PTELLYADVDVLAPCALGNILTSVTIPKIKASIVAGAANNQLATAADGARLADRDILYAPDYVINAGGIINVAHEYFGDGLDEQVREDVTRIPRRLEAIFAEAQATGRPTNIIADDLARKIVEEAAGSTPRSNRQIA
;
A
#
# COMPACT_ATOMS: atom_id res chain seq x y z
N PRO A 1 -12.17 22.34 4.27
CA PRO A 1 -11.82 20.89 4.29
C PRO A 1 -11.52 20.31 2.90
N THR A 2 -12.39 20.55 1.90
CA THR A 2 -12.24 20.07 0.52
C THR A 2 -11.07 20.69 -0.24
N GLU A 3 -10.61 21.87 0.16
CA GLU A 3 -9.47 22.54 -0.48
C GLU A 3 -8.14 21.81 -0.29
N LEU A 4 -7.99 21.05 0.81
CA LEU A 4 -6.74 20.34 1.10
C LEU A 4 -6.41 19.27 0.07
N LEU A 5 -7.44 18.63 -0.50
CA LEU A 5 -7.29 17.61 -1.54
C LEU A 5 -6.70 18.18 -2.85
N TYR A 6 -6.83 19.49 -3.05
CA TYR A 6 -6.42 20.20 -4.27
C TYR A 6 -5.33 21.24 -3.99
N ALA A 7 -4.70 21.16 -2.82
CA ALA A 7 -3.57 21.99 -2.47
C ALA A 7 -2.43 21.79 -3.46
N ASP A 8 -1.67 22.86 -3.70
CA ASP A 8 -0.50 22.83 -4.57
C ASP A 8 0.71 22.37 -3.75
N VAL A 9 0.95 21.06 -3.75
CA VAL A 9 1.96 20.37 -2.95
C VAL A 9 2.55 19.21 -3.74
N ASP A 10 3.77 18.78 -3.44
CA ASP A 10 4.39 17.64 -4.12
C ASP A 10 3.74 16.31 -3.72
N VAL A 11 3.40 16.17 -2.43
CA VAL A 11 2.86 14.95 -1.82
C VAL A 11 1.51 15.25 -1.16
N LEU A 12 0.49 14.53 -1.62
CA LEU A 12 -0.80 14.45 -0.95
C LEU A 12 -0.84 13.19 -0.07
N ALA A 13 -1.15 13.36 1.21
CA ALA A 13 -1.21 12.26 2.19
C ALA A 13 -2.63 12.08 2.77
N PRO A 14 -3.50 11.27 2.11
CA PRO A 14 -4.82 10.92 2.64
C PRO A 14 -4.73 10.10 3.93
N CYS A 15 -5.11 10.65 5.08
CA CYS A 15 -5.01 9.97 6.38
C CYS A 15 -6.30 9.92 7.19
N ALA A 16 -7.44 10.33 6.61
CA ALA A 16 -8.72 10.44 7.33
C ALA A 16 -9.76 9.39 6.89
N LEU A 17 -10.33 9.54 5.70
CA LEU A 17 -11.39 8.68 5.17
C LEU A 17 -10.98 8.07 3.83
N GLY A 18 -11.55 6.92 3.52
CA GLY A 18 -11.44 6.26 2.21
C GLY A 18 -12.35 6.88 1.15
N ASN A 19 -12.29 6.32 -0.05
CA ASN A 19 -13.05 6.65 -1.26
C ASN A 19 -12.90 8.11 -1.70
N ILE A 20 -11.75 8.72 -1.43
CA ILE A 20 -11.50 10.11 -1.79
C ILE A 20 -10.83 10.27 -3.16
N LEU A 21 -10.22 9.21 -3.69
CA LEU A 21 -9.61 9.18 -5.02
C LEU A 21 -10.63 8.56 -5.99
N THR A 22 -11.27 9.43 -6.77
CA THR A 22 -12.40 9.09 -7.64
C THR A 22 -12.19 9.73 -9.01
N SER A 23 -12.99 9.33 -10.00
CA SER A 23 -13.08 10.00 -11.30
C SER A 23 -13.37 11.51 -11.24
N VAL A 24 -13.94 12.01 -10.13
CA VAL A 24 -14.30 13.43 -9.95
C VAL A 24 -13.20 14.22 -9.24
N THR A 25 -12.51 13.60 -8.30
CA THR A 25 -11.49 14.25 -7.47
C THR A 25 -10.11 14.17 -8.10
N ILE A 26 -9.76 13.03 -8.71
CA ILE A 26 -8.46 12.80 -9.33
C ILE A 26 -8.10 13.90 -10.32
N PRO A 27 -8.95 14.35 -11.27
CA PRO A 27 -8.58 15.39 -12.23
C PRO A 27 -8.20 16.75 -11.61
N LYS A 28 -8.56 16.99 -10.34
CA LYS A 28 -8.32 18.26 -9.63
C LYS A 28 -7.10 18.21 -8.73
N ILE A 29 -6.53 17.03 -8.47
CA ILE A 29 -5.31 16.86 -7.68
C ILE A 29 -4.14 17.51 -8.42
N LYS A 30 -3.35 18.30 -7.70
CA LYS A 30 -2.13 18.95 -8.21
C LYS A 30 -0.86 18.22 -7.86
N ALA A 31 -0.89 17.40 -6.80
CA ALA A 31 0.26 16.64 -6.35
C ALA A 31 0.72 15.59 -7.36
N SER A 32 2.03 15.40 -7.44
CA SER A 32 2.67 14.34 -8.22
C SER A 32 2.69 13.00 -7.49
N ILE A 33 2.51 13.00 -6.16
CA ILE A 33 2.57 11.80 -5.32
C ILE A 33 1.35 11.74 -4.42
N VAL A 34 0.76 10.55 -4.31
CA VAL A 34 -0.27 10.21 -3.32
C VAL A 34 0.25 9.09 -2.42
N ALA A 35 0.48 9.42 -1.15
CA ALA A 35 1.06 8.51 -0.15
C ALA A 35 0.47 8.82 1.23
N GLY A 36 -0.60 8.12 1.61
CA GLY A 36 -1.32 8.36 2.86
C GLY A 36 -1.68 7.07 3.60
N ALA A 37 -2.10 7.20 4.85
CA ALA A 37 -2.38 6.08 5.74
C ALA A 37 -3.86 5.61 5.74
N ALA A 38 -4.78 6.36 5.12
CA ALA A 38 -6.20 6.00 5.08
C ALA A 38 -6.41 4.66 4.35
N ASN A 39 -7.42 3.90 4.78
CA ASN A 39 -7.83 2.67 4.10
C ASN A 39 -8.85 2.96 2.98
N ASN A 40 -8.85 2.12 1.95
CA ASN A 40 -9.73 2.18 0.79
C ASN A 40 -9.64 3.54 0.07
N GLN A 41 -8.44 4.06 -0.20
CA GLN A 41 -8.27 5.42 -0.75
C GLN A 41 -8.88 5.57 -2.15
N LEU A 42 -8.68 4.57 -3.00
CA LEU A 42 -9.32 4.45 -4.32
C LEU A 42 -10.80 4.10 -4.13
N ALA A 43 -11.69 4.86 -4.78
CA ALA A 43 -13.12 4.53 -4.78
C ALA A 43 -13.40 3.25 -5.60
N THR A 44 -12.64 3.03 -6.66
CA THR A 44 -12.67 1.82 -7.49
C THR A 44 -11.26 1.45 -7.96
N ALA A 45 -11.05 0.19 -8.34
CA ALA A 45 -9.76 -0.24 -8.90
C ALA A 45 -9.35 0.54 -10.17
N ALA A 46 -10.33 1.01 -10.94
CA ALA A 46 -10.10 1.82 -12.14
C ALA A 46 -9.50 3.20 -11.82
N ASP A 47 -9.69 3.71 -10.60
CA ASP A 47 -9.13 5.00 -10.18
C ASP A 47 -7.61 4.95 -10.05
N GLY A 48 -7.02 3.77 -9.84
CA GLY A 48 -5.56 3.58 -9.90
C GLY A 48 -5.00 3.84 -11.30
N ALA A 49 -5.71 3.40 -12.35
CA ALA A 49 -5.35 3.74 -13.73
C ALA A 49 -5.48 5.24 -14.00
N ARG A 50 -6.51 5.90 -13.45
CA ARG A 50 -6.67 7.36 -13.61
C ARG A 50 -5.55 8.17 -12.97
N LEU A 51 -4.97 7.68 -11.87
CA LEU A 51 -3.78 8.30 -11.26
C LEU A 51 -2.57 8.13 -12.18
N ALA A 52 -2.36 6.91 -12.70
CA ALA A 52 -1.26 6.62 -13.62
C ALA A 52 -1.36 7.43 -14.93
N ASP A 53 -2.55 7.54 -15.53
CA ASP A 53 -2.82 8.34 -16.74
C ASP A 53 -2.52 9.84 -16.56
N ARG A 54 -2.43 10.30 -15.30
CA ARG A 54 -2.07 11.68 -14.93
C ARG A 54 -0.63 11.82 -14.45
N ASP A 55 0.20 10.78 -14.58
CA ASP A 55 1.55 10.71 -14.05
C ASP A 55 1.63 10.96 -12.52
N ILE A 56 0.57 10.60 -11.79
CA ILE A 56 0.54 10.69 -10.32
C ILE A 56 1.01 9.36 -9.74
N LEU A 57 2.16 9.38 -9.06
CA LEU A 57 2.68 8.21 -8.36
C LEU A 57 1.80 7.90 -7.14
N TYR A 58 1.17 6.73 -7.15
CA TYR A 58 0.32 6.27 -6.06
C TYR A 58 0.99 5.15 -5.27
N ALA A 59 1.16 5.34 -3.96
CA ALA A 59 1.53 4.29 -3.03
C ALA A 59 0.27 3.54 -2.58
N PRO A 60 0.09 2.24 -2.94
CA PRO A 60 -1.10 1.48 -2.57
C PRO A 60 -1.32 1.47 -1.06
N ASP A 61 -2.53 1.82 -0.63
CA ASP A 61 -2.85 2.10 0.76
C ASP A 61 -2.52 0.93 1.71
N TYR A 62 -2.96 -0.28 1.36
CA TYR A 62 -2.72 -1.49 2.14
C TYR A 62 -1.25 -1.93 2.20
N VAL A 63 -0.37 -1.35 1.35
CA VAL A 63 1.08 -1.59 1.42
C VAL A 63 1.73 -0.53 2.30
N ILE A 64 1.46 0.75 2.06
CA ILE A 64 2.10 1.86 2.80
C ILE A 64 1.66 1.91 4.26
N ASN A 65 0.41 1.55 4.58
CA ASN A 65 -0.13 1.59 5.93
C ASN A 65 0.03 0.28 6.73
N ALA A 66 0.76 -0.70 6.18
CA ALA A 66 0.87 -2.06 6.72
C ALA A 66 1.53 -2.15 8.11
N GLY A 67 2.18 -1.08 8.59
CA GLY A 67 2.92 -1.09 9.86
C GLY A 67 2.07 -1.50 11.07
N GLY A 68 0.79 -1.13 11.10
CA GLY A 68 -0.12 -1.54 12.17
C GLY A 68 -0.34 -3.06 12.21
N ILE A 69 -0.55 -3.69 11.07
CA ILE A 69 -0.74 -5.15 10.98
C ILE A 69 0.56 -5.90 11.28
N ILE A 70 1.71 -5.37 10.84
CA ILE A 70 3.02 -5.93 11.21
C ILE A 70 3.18 -5.95 12.74
N ASN A 71 2.88 -4.84 13.41
CA ASN A 71 2.96 -4.76 14.87
C ASN A 71 2.02 -5.76 15.56
N VAL A 72 0.75 -5.82 15.14
CA VAL A 72 -0.23 -6.75 15.71
C VAL A 72 0.15 -8.21 15.47
N ALA A 73 0.77 -8.54 14.33
CA ALA A 73 1.25 -9.89 14.06
C ALA A 73 2.36 -10.31 15.04
N HIS A 74 3.33 -9.44 15.32
CA HIS A 74 4.37 -9.69 16.31
C HIS A 74 3.80 -9.87 17.73
N GLU A 75 2.81 -9.07 18.10
CA GLU A 75 2.08 -9.24 19.37
C GLU A 75 1.38 -10.61 19.44
N TYR A 76 0.72 -11.01 18.36
CA TYR A 76 -0.03 -12.27 18.28
C TYR A 76 0.88 -13.51 18.39
N PHE A 77 2.07 -13.49 17.79
CA PHE A 77 2.99 -14.63 17.80
C PHE A 77 3.94 -14.67 19.01
N GLY A 78 3.88 -13.67 19.89
CA GLY A 78 4.73 -13.60 21.09
C GLY A 78 6.17 -13.13 20.84
N ASP A 79 6.44 -12.63 19.63
CA ASP A 79 7.76 -12.19 19.17
C ASP A 79 7.94 -10.66 19.29
N GLY A 80 7.17 -10.01 20.17
CA GLY A 80 7.04 -8.55 20.34
C GLY A 80 8.27 -7.79 20.86
N LEU A 81 9.48 -8.17 20.42
CA LEU A 81 10.65 -7.30 20.56
C LEU A 81 10.47 -6.11 19.62
N ASP A 82 10.39 -4.94 20.22
CA ASP A 82 10.32 -3.61 19.62
C ASP A 82 11.24 -3.42 18.40
N GLU A 83 12.42 -4.04 18.42
CA GLU A 83 13.38 -4.01 17.31
C GLU A 83 12.94 -4.82 16.10
N GLN A 84 12.39 -6.02 16.30
CA GLN A 84 11.95 -6.88 15.19
C GLN A 84 10.76 -6.26 14.44
N VAL A 85 9.83 -5.63 15.18
CA VAL A 85 8.74 -4.85 14.59
C VAL A 85 9.31 -3.72 13.73
N ARG A 86 10.28 -2.95 14.25
CA ARG A 86 10.93 -1.87 13.49
C ARG A 86 11.61 -2.40 12.23
N GLU A 87 12.38 -3.49 12.34
CA GLU A 87 13.03 -4.14 11.21
C GLU A 87 12.01 -4.53 10.12
N ASP A 88 10.89 -5.14 10.49
CA ASP A 88 9.86 -5.54 9.52
C ASP A 88 9.12 -4.34 8.91
N VAL A 89 8.82 -3.31 9.70
CA VAL A 89 8.21 -2.06 9.21
C VAL A 89 9.14 -1.36 8.21
N THR A 90 10.46 -1.37 8.43
CA THR A 90 11.44 -0.79 7.48
C THR A 90 11.52 -1.53 6.14
N ARG A 91 10.84 -2.67 5.99
CA ARG A 91 10.69 -3.36 4.69
C ARG A 91 9.58 -2.76 3.83
N ILE A 92 8.68 -1.94 4.38
CA ILE A 92 7.59 -1.29 3.62
C ILE A 92 8.14 -0.43 2.46
N PRO A 93 9.13 0.48 2.66
CA PRO A 93 9.73 1.24 1.57
C PRO A 93 10.25 0.36 0.43
N ARG A 94 10.97 -0.73 0.75
CA ARG A 94 11.51 -1.65 -0.27
C ARG A 94 10.42 -2.35 -1.09
N ARG A 95 9.29 -2.69 -0.45
CA ARG A 95 8.13 -3.26 -1.16
C ARG A 95 7.51 -2.24 -2.11
N LEU A 96 7.37 -0.99 -1.67
CA LEU A 96 6.86 0.10 -2.52
C LEU A 96 7.81 0.37 -3.68
N GLU A 97 9.13 0.41 -3.46
CA GLU A 97 10.13 0.58 -4.52
C GLU A 97 10.01 -0.51 -5.60
N ALA A 98 9.83 -1.78 -5.20
CA ALA A 98 9.62 -2.88 -6.13
C ALA A 98 8.33 -2.70 -6.96
N ILE A 99 7.22 -2.33 -6.31
CA ILE A 99 5.94 -2.04 -6.98
C ILE A 99 6.10 -0.89 -7.97
N PHE A 100 6.79 0.19 -7.60
CA PHE A 100 6.99 1.35 -8.46
C PHE A 100 7.86 1.02 -9.66
N ALA A 101 8.95 0.27 -9.46
CA ALA A 101 9.82 -0.17 -10.55
C ALA A 101 9.08 -1.06 -11.55
N GLU A 102 8.26 -1.99 -11.07
CA GLU A 102 7.46 -2.87 -11.94
C GLU A 102 6.33 -2.13 -12.64
N ALA A 103 5.64 -1.20 -11.95
CA ALA A 103 4.64 -0.32 -12.57
C ALA A 103 5.26 0.51 -13.70
N GLN A 104 6.44 1.09 -13.47
CA GLN A 104 7.18 1.84 -14.49
C GLN A 104 7.60 0.95 -15.67
N ALA A 105 8.07 -0.27 -15.41
CA ALA A 105 8.52 -1.19 -16.46
C ALA A 105 7.37 -1.74 -17.32
N THR A 106 6.18 -1.91 -16.73
CA THR A 106 5.03 -2.55 -17.40
C THR A 106 3.97 -1.56 -17.89
N GLY A 107 4.03 -0.30 -17.44
CA GLY A 107 2.98 0.70 -17.67
C GLY A 107 1.67 0.39 -16.94
N ARG A 108 1.67 -0.54 -15.98
CA ARG A 108 0.47 -0.94 -15.24
C ARG A 108 0.33 -0.13 -13.95
N PRO A 109 -0.90 0.15 -13.48
CA PRO A 109 -1.11 0.89 -12.24
C PRO A 109 -0.53 0.17 -11.01
N THR A 110 -0.01 0.94 -10.05
CA THR A 110 0.63 0.40 -8.84
C THR A 110 -0.28 -0.49 -7.99
N ASN A 111 -1.57 -0.19 -7.92
CA ASN A 111 -2.56 -1.01 -7.21
C ASN A 111 -2.72 -2.40 -7.84
N ILE A 112 -2.59 -2.50 -9.16
CA ILE A 112 -2.67 -3.78 -9.87
C ILE A 112 -1.39 -4.60 -9.65
N ILE A 113 -0.22 -3.96 -9.70
CA ILE A 113 1.06 -4.62 -9.40
C ILE A 113 1.09 -5.13 -7.96
N ALA A 114 0.60 -4.33 -7.01
CA ALA A 114 0.53 -4.72 -5.61
C ALA A 114 -0.42 -5.92 -5.40
N ASP A 115 -1.56 -5.97 -6.09
CA ASP A 115 -2.48 -7.11 -6.05
C ASP A 115 -1.82 -8.39 -6.60
N ASP A 116 -1.11 -8.30 -7.72
CA ASP A 116 -0.42 -9.44 -8.33
C ASP A 116 0.68 -9.98 -7.42
N LEU A 117 1.47 -9.09 -6.81
CA LEU A 117 2.49 -9.46 -5.83
C LEU A 117 1.87 -10.17 -4.62
N ALA A 118 0.77 -9.64 -4.09
CA ALA A 118 0.07 -10.26 -2.96
C ALA A 118 -0.45 -11.66 -3.32
N ARG A 119 -1.07 -11.83 -4.50
CA ARG A 119 -1.54 -13.15 -4.97
C ARG A 119 -0.40 -14.14 -5.10
N LYS A 120 0.71 -13.73 -5.71
CA LYS A 120 1.91 -14.57 -5.86
C LYS A 120 2.43 -15.08 -4.52
N ILE A 121 2.51 -14.20 -3.51
CA ILE A 121 2.94 -14.58 -2.15
C ILE A 121 2.00 -15.63 -1.55
N VAL A 122 0.68 -15.44 -1.69
CA VAL A 122 -0.33 -16.38 -1.17
C VAL A 122 -0.25 -17.73 -1.89
N GLU A 123 -0.07 -17.73 -3.22
CA GLU A 123 0.06 -18.94 -4.03
C GLU A 123 1.34 -19.73 -3.68
N GLU A 124 2.47 -19.05 -3.52
CA GLU A 124 3.74 -19.66 -3.09
C GLU A 124 3.63 -20.26 -1.68
N ALA A 125 2.94 -19.59 -0.76
CA ALA A 125 2.69 -20.10 0.58
C ALA A 125 1.76 -21.32 0.56
N ALA A 126 0.72 -21.34 -0.29
CA ALA A 126 -0.20 -22.47 -0.42
C ALA A 126 0.45 -23.71 -1.06
N GLY A 127 1.43 -23.51 -1.95
CA GLY A 127 2.22 -24.60 -2.55
C GLY A 127 3.30 -25.18 -1.63
N SER A 128 3.61 -24.50 -0.52
CA SER A 128 4.59 -24.93 0.47
C SER A 128 3.94 -25.77 1.56
N THR A 129 4.42 -26.99 1.82
CA THR A 129 3.90 -27.84 2.92
C THR A 129 3.94 -27.09 4.26
N PRO A 130 2.87 -27.10 5.08
CA PRO A 130 2.83 -26.33 6.33
C PRO A 130 3.99 -26.74 7.26
N ARG A 131 4.76 -25.76 7.77
CA ARG A 131 5.69 -26.03 8.88
C ARG A 131 4.85 -26.46 10.07
N SER A 132 5.13 -27.64 10.61
CA SER A 132 4.44 -28.18 11.79
C SER A 132 4.50 -27.15 12.92
N ASN A 133 3.33 -26.74 13.43
CA ASN A 133 3.20 -25.94 14.65
C ASN A 133 4.08 -26.56 15.74
N ARG A 134 5.14 -25.86 16.16
CA ARG A 134 5.77 -26.17 17.44
C ARG A 134 4.76 -25.83 18.51
N GLN A 135 4.32 -26.86 19.23
CA GLN A 135 3.45 -26.78 20.38
C GLN A 135 3.97 -25.71 21.35
N ILE A 136 3.09 -24.75 21.64
CA ILE A 136 3.18 -23.92 22.82
C ILE A 136 2.86 -24.88 23.98
N ALA A 137 3.87 -25.18 24.79
CA ALA A 137 3.76 -25.95 26.03
C ALA A 137 3.70 -24.98 27.21
#